data_AF-A0A2I1GZ04-F1
#
_entry.id   AF-A0A2I1GZ04-F1
#
_cell.length_a   1.000
_cell.length_b   1.000
_cell.length_c   1.000
_cell.angle_alpha   90.00
_cell.angle_beta   90.00
_cell.angle_gamma   90.00
#
_symmetry.space_group_name_H-M   'P 1'
#
loop_
_entity.id
_entity.type
_entity.pdbx_description
1 polymer ?
#
loop_
_entity_poly.entity_id
_entity_poly.type
_entity_poly.pdbx_seq_one_letter_code
_entity_poly.pdbx_strand_id
1 'polypeptide(L)'
;MGKAKKTKGHSFSSHDDKIILENIKKLGNHNDRYLMISKLPGLYLKFTSKQIRQRYTNILDPALCHDPLGDDERMYIIQEIRLNPNNVSWKKLTLKMNGQFSKLRS
;
A
#
# COMPACT_ATOMS: atom_id res chain seq x y z
N MET A 1 -35.79 -4.80 5.22
CA MET A 1 -34.84 -3.67 5.41
C MET A 1 -33.75 -3.77 4.35
N GLY A 2 -33.80 -2.93 3.31
CA GLY A 2 -32.78 -2.93 2.26
C GLY A 2 -31.49 -2.29 2.77
N LYS A 3 -30.35 -3.00 2.68
CA LYS A 3 -29.05 -2.39 2.98
C LYS A 3 -28.79 -1.28 1.96
N ALA A 4 -28.58 -0.05 2.45
CA ALA A 4 -28.18 1.07 1.61
C ALA A 4 -26.91 0.69 0.82
N LYS A 5 -26.94 0.88 -0.50
CA LYS A 5 -25.76 0.70 -1.36
C LYS A 5 -24.70 1.71 -0.89
N LYS A 6 -23.55 1.22 -0.41
CA LYS A 6 -22.40 2.07 -0.11
C LYS A 6 -22.06 2.84 -1.39
N THR A 7 -22.10 4.16 -1.34
CA THR A 7 -21.58 5.03 -2.39
C THR A 7 -20.12 4.62 -2.67
N LYS A 8 -19.78 4.39 -3.94
CA LYS A 8 -18.38 4.12 -4.33
C LYS A 8 -17.57 5.34 -3.91
N GLY A 9 -16.63 5.18 -2.98
CA GLY A 9 -15.70 6.25 -2.60
C GLY A 9 -14.90 6.75 -3.80
N HIS A 10 -14.34 7.95 -3.71
CA HIS A 10 -13.48 8.51 -4.76
C HIS A 10 -12.32 7.55 -5.06
N SER A 11 -12.03 7.34 -6.34
CA SER A 11 -10.82 6.65 -6.79
C SER A 11 -9.65 7.63 -6.83
N PHE A 12 -8.45 7.17 -6.49
CA PHE A 12 -7.22 7.96 -6.63
C PHE A 12 -6.93 8.16 -8.12
N SER A 13 -6.73 9.42 -8.52
CA SER A 13 -6.21 9.80 -9.82
C SER A 13 -4.69 9.94 -9.79
N SER A 14 -4.06 9.97 -10.97
CA SER A 14 -2.62 10.27 -11.08
C SER A 14 -2.24 11.65 -10.54
N HIS A 15 -3.18 12.61 -10.54
CA HIS A 15 -2.95 13.92 -9.94
C HIS A 15 -2.92 13.84 -8.41
N ASP A 16 -3.83 13.08 -7.82
CA ASP A 16 -3.85 12.84 -6.36
C ASP A 16 -2.55 12.14 -5.92
N ASP A 17 -2.11 11.14 -6.68
CA ASP A 17 -0.87 10.40 -6.41
C ASP A 17 0.36 11.32 -6.44
N LYS A 18 0.43 12.27 -7.39
CA LYS A 18 1.51 13.28 -7.45
C LYS A 18 1.52 14.17 -6.20
N ILE A 19 0.37 14.68 -5.78
CA ILE A 19 0.26 15.50 -4.55
C ILE A 19 0.77 14.70 -3.35
N ILE A 20 0.37 13.43 -3.21
CA ILE A 20 0.79 12.57 -2.10
C ILE A 20 2.31 12.38 -2.12
N LEU A 21 2.89 12.00 -3.26
CA LEU A 21 4.32 11.73 -3.40
C LEU A 21 5.19 12.95 -3.08
N GLU A 22 4.86 14.11 -3.65
CA GLU A 22 5.61 15.35 -3.42
C GLU A 22 5.60 15.76 -1.95
N ASN A 23 4.46 15.64 -1.28
CA ASN A 23 4.35 16.04 0.12
C ASN A 23 4.96 15.02 1.08
N ILE A 24 4.91 13.73 0.79
CA ILE A 24 5.64 12.72 1.59
C ILE A 24 7.14 12.98 1.52
N LYS A 25 7.67 13.29 0.32
CA LYS A 25 9.09 13.63 0.16
C LYS A 25 9.47 14.87 0.98
N LYS A 26 8.61 15.90 1.02
CA LYS A 26 8.84 17.13 1.80
C LYS A 26 8.74 16.91 3.31
N LEU A 27 7.75 16.14 3.78
CA LEU A 27 7.48 15.92 5.20
C LEU A 27 8.38 14.85 5.83
N GLY A 28 9.02 14.01 5.03
CA GLY A 28 9.91 12.95 5.50
C GLY A 28 9.21 12.03 6.51
N ASN A 29 9.85 11.78 7.66
CA ASN A 29 9.36 10.87 8.69
C ASN A 29 8.45 11.53 9.75
N HIS A 30 7.85 12.69 9.46
CA HIS A 30 6.93 13.34 10.39
C HIS A 30 5.74 12.42 10.73
N ASN A 31 5.46 12.24 12.04
CA ASN A 31 4.44 11.30 12.54
C ASN A 31 3.06 11.53 11.92
N ASP A 32 2.66 12.81 11.80
CA ASP A 32 1.34 13.19 11.27
C ASP A 32 1.33 13.50 9.76
N ARG A 33 2.36 13.08 9.00
CA ARG A 33 2.49 13.46 7.58
C ARG A 33 1.23 13.16 6.76
N TYR A 34 0.60 12.00 6.97
CA TYR A 34 -0.61 11.62 6.24
C TYR A 34 -1.84 12.45 6.64
N LEU A 35 -1.90 12.89 7.90
CA LEU A 35 -2.95 13.79 8.37
C LEU A 35 -2.80 15.17 7.72
N MET A 36 -1.57 15.69 7.67
CA MET A 36 -1.26 16.94 6.98
C MET A 36 -1.61 16.87 5.50
N ILE A 37 -1.24 15.79 4.81
CA ILE A 37 -1.55 15.59 3.38
C ILE A 37 -3.06 15.52 3.13
N SER A 38 -3.82 14.86 4.01
CA SER A 38 -5.29 14.78 3.88
C SER A 38 -6.00 16.13 3.97
N LYS A 39 -5.32 17.16 4.51
CA LYS A 39 -5.84 18.52 4.64
C LYS A 39 -5.44 19.44 3.48
N LEU A 40 -4.65 18.96 2.52
CA LEU A 40 -4.20 19.77 1.39
C LEU A 40 -5.35 20.08 0.42
N PRO A 41 -5.34 21.28 -0.19
CA PRO A 41 -6.20 21.58 -1.33
C PRO A 41 -6.05 20.49 -2.40
N GLY A 42 -7.16 19.99 -2.93
CA GLY A 42 -7.17 18.89 -3.90
C GLY A 42 -7.40 17.51 -3.31
N LEU A 43 -7.03 17.26 -2.04
CA LEU A 43 -7.27 15.99 -1.33
C LEU A 43 -8.27 16.12 -0.17
N TYR A 44 -8.43 17.33 0.34
CA TYR A 44 -9.37 17.65 1.43
C TYR A 44 -10.78 17.17 1.11
N LEU A 45 -11.40 16.48 2.08
CA LEU A 45 -12.69 15.79 2.01
C LEU A 45 -12.80 14.64 0.98
N LYS A 46 -11.83 14.47 0.07
CA LYS A 46 -11.81 13.34 -0.87
C LYS A 46 -11.28 12.06 -0.23
N PHE A 47 -10.20 12.19 0.55
CA PHE A 47 -9.51 11.05 1.15
C PHE A 47 -9.16 11.30 2.61
N THR A 48 -9.33 10.27 3.43
CA THR A 48 -8.85 10.23 4.81
C THR A 48 -7.34 10.00 4.85
N SER A 49 -6.70 10.41 5.93
CA SER A 49 -5.28 10.09 6.20
C SER A 49 -4.98 8.59 6.13
N LYS A 50 -5.93 7.74 6.54
CA LYS A 50 -5.82 6.28 6.45
C LYS A 50 -5.79 5.79 5.01
N GLN A 51 -6.66 6.30 4.14
CA GLN A 51 -6.68 5.95 2.72
C GLN A 51 -5.40 6.40 2.03
N ILE A 52 -4.91 7.61 2.34
CA ILE A 52 -3.65 8.13 1.79
C ILE A 52 -2.47 7.26 2.23
N ARG A 53 -2.40 6.88 3.53
CA ARG A 53 -1.37 5.96 4.02
C ARG A 53 -1.40 4.63 3.27
N GLN A 54 -2.59 4.02 3.11
CA GLN A 54 -2.73 2.76 2.38
C GLN A 54 -2.32 2.90 0.91
N ARG A 55 -2.72 3.99 0.24
CA ARG A 55 -2.33 4.27 -1.14
C ARG A 55 -0.81 4.38 -1.27
N TYR A 56 -0.16 5.09 -0.35
CA TYR A 56 1.29 5.20 -0.35
C TYR A 56 1.95 3.85 -0.13
N THR A 57 1.67 3.17 0.98
CA THR A 57 2.37 1.94 1.38
C THR A 57 2.19 0.77 0.43
N ASN A 58 1.12 0.79 -0.38
CA ASN A 58 0.80 -0.34 -1.24
C ASN A 58 1.06 -0.08 -2.73
N ILE A 59 1.15 1.18 -3.14
CA ILE A 59 1.16 1.55 -4.57
C ILE A 59 2.22 2.61 -4.88
N LEU A 60 2.42 3.62 -4.04
CA LEU A 60 3.28 4.76 -4.41
C LEU A 60 4.68 4.71 -3.80
N ASP A 61 4.90 3.91 -2.76
CA ASP A 61 6.20 3.84 -2.10
C ASP A 61 7.28 3.38 -3.10
N PRO A 62 8.29 4.21 -3.41
CA PRO A 62 9.32 3.88 -4.40
C PRO A 62 10.14 2.63 -4.07
N ALA A 63 10.12 2.20 -2.81
CA ALA A 63 10.76 0.95 -2.38
C ALA A 63 10.00 -0.30 -2.86
N LEU A 64 8.73 -0.17 -3.30
CA LEU A 64 7.94 -1.29 -3.78
C LEU A 64 8.43 -1.79 -5.13
N CYS A 65 8.59 -3.10 -5.23
CA CYS A 65 8.80 -3.78 -6.49
C CYS A 65 7.44 -4.10 -7.13
N HIS A 66 7.14 -3.41 -8.24
CA HIS A 66 5.92 -3.61 -9.02
C HIS A 66 6.08 -4.61 -10.16
N ASP A 67 7.28 -5.16 -10.36
CA ASP A 67 7.52 -6.17 -11.38
C ASP A 67 6.67 -7.42 -11.11
N PRO A 68 6.32 -8.21 -12.13
CA PRO A 68 5.72 -9.51 -11.90
C PRO A 68 6.55 -10.36 -10.92
N LEU A 69 5.90 -11.25 -10.17
CA LEU A 69 6.61 -12.26 -9.38
C LEU A 69 7.38 -13.17 -10.34
N GLY A 70 8.68 -13.30 -10.12
CA GLY A 70 9.52 -14.29 -10.79
C GLY A 70 9.19 -15.71 -10.36
N ASP A 71 9.72 -16.70 -11.06
CA ASP A 71 9.42 -18.10 -10.78
C ASP A 71 9.91 -18.54 -9.40
N ASP A 72 11.11 -18.11 -8.98
CA ASP A 72 11.65 -18.38 -7.64
C ASP A 72 10.77 -17.78 -6.53
N GLU A 73 10.29 -16.55 -6.73
CA GLU A 73 9.36 -15.87 -5.81
C GLU A 73 8.05 -16.65 -5.68
N ARG A 74 7.49 -17.13 -6.81
CA ARG A 74 6.25 -17.93 -6.82
C ARG A 74 6.46 -19.26 -6.11
N MET A 75 7.55 -19.96 -6.39
CA MET A 75 7.87 -21.25 -5.78
C MET A 75 8.04 -21.10 -4.26
N TYR A 76 8.72 -20.04 -3.82
CA TYR A 76 8.87 -19.73 -2.40
C TYR A 76 7.52 -19.49 -1.71
N ILE A 77 6.64 -18.68 -2.31
CA ILE A 77 5.30 -18.43 -1.77
C ILE A 77 4.49 -19.74 -1.69
N ILE A 78 4.50 -20.55 -2.74
CA ILE A 78 3.81 -21.85 -2.76
C ILE A 78 4.33 -22.76 -1.65
N GLN A 79 5.64 -22.81 -1.45
CA GLN A 79 6.25 -23.61 -0.38
C GLN A 79 5.82 -23.12 1.00
N GLU A 80 5.85 -21.82 1.27
CA GLU A 80 5.40 -21.24 2.54
C GLU A 80 3.91 -21.52 2.81
N ILE A 81 3.06 -21.45 1.78
CA ILE A 81 1.64 -21.81 1.88
C ILE A 81 1.49 -23.31 2.20
N ARG A 82 2.25 -24.18 1.54
CA ARG A 82 2.19 -25.64 1.79
C ARG A 82 2.63 -26.00 3.21
N LEU A 83 3.59 -25.28 3.78
CA LEU A 83 4.04 -25.50 5.15
C LEU A 83 3.05 -24.97 6.19
N ASN A 84 2.28 -23.93 5.86
CA ASN A 84 1.34 -23.27 6.79
C ASN A 84 -0.05 -23.06 6.16
N PRO A 85 -0.74 -24.11 5.68
CA PRO A 85 -1.91 -23.98 4.80
C PRO A 85 -3.08 -23.21 5.43
N ASN A 86 -3.23 -23.27 6.75
CA ASN A 86 -4.34 -22.65 7.47
C ASN A 86 -3.98 -21.33 8.16
N ASN A 87 -2.71 -20.90 8.12
CA ASN A 87 -2.26 -19.75 8.92
C ASN A 87 -1.10 -18.97 8.26
N VAL A 88 -1.24 -18.66 6.97
CA VAL A 88 -0.28 -17.83 6.27
C VAL A 88 -0.41 -16.38 6.74
N SER A 89 0.57 -15.93 7.53
CA SER A 89 0.70 -14.52 7.84
C SER A 89 1.35 -13.79 6.67
N TRP A 90 0.54 -13.21 5.79
CA TRP A 90 1.01 -12.44 4.62
C TRP A 90 2.03 -11.36 4.99
N LYS A 91 1.83 -10.65 6.10
CA LYS A 91 2.79 -9.65 6.60
C LYS A 91 4.17 -10.27 6.87
N LYS A 92 4.23 -11.45 7.49
CA LYS A 92 5.50 -12.15 7.73
C LYS A 92 6.10 -12.65 6.43
N LEU A 93 5.27 -13.17 5.53
CA LEU A 93 5.73 -13.64 4.22
C LEU A 93 6.36 -12.51 3.41
N THR A 94 5.73 -11.33 3.34
CA THR A 94 6.31 -10.15 2.68
C THR A 94 7.66 -9.75 3.28
N LEU A 95 7.83 -9.81 4.60
CA LEU A 95 9.11 -9.53 5.25
C LEU A 95 10.18 -10.56 4.88
N LYS A 96 9.82 -11.85 4.86
CA LYS A 96 10.71 -12.93 4.40
C LYS A 96 11.12 -12.74 2.94
N MET A 97 10.14 -12.44 2.08
CA MET A 97 10.36 -12.18 0.65
C MET A 97 11.32 -11.00 0.44
N ASN A 98 11.15 -9.91 1.19
CA ASN A 98 12.05 -8.77 1.13
C ASN A 98 13.47 -9.14 1.58
N GLY A 99 13.62 -9.97 2.62
CA GLY A 99 14.93 -10.47 3.04
C GLY A 99 15.60 -11.39 2.01
N GLN A 100 14.82 -12.28 1.40
CA GLN A 100 15.33 -13.30 0.47
C GLN A 100 15.65 -12.73 -0.93
N PHE A 101 14.79 -11.85 -1.45
CA PHE A 101 14.86 -11.36 -2.82
C PHE A 101 15.20 -9.88 -2.94
N SER A 102 15.35 -9.17 -1.81
CA SER A 102 15.54 -7.71 -1.78
C SER A 102 14.44 -6.94 -2.50
N LYS A 103 13.23 -7.52 -2.53
CA LYS A 103 12.04 -6.95 -3.17
C LYS A 103 10.94 -6.75 -2.14
N LEU A 104 10.59 -5.49 -1.88
CA LEU A 104 9.43 -5.17 -1.05
C LEU A 104 8.17 -5.34 -1.89
N ARG A 105 7.34 -6.30 -1.53
CA ARG A 105 6.04 -6.55 -2.16
C ARG A 105 4.91 -5.96 -1.28
N SER A 106 3.81 -5.54 -1.89
CA SER A 106 2.59 -5.12 -1.17
C SER A 106 1.49 -6.17 -1.24
#